data_AF-A0A929FLX8-F1
#
_entry.id   AF-A0A929FLX8-F1
#
_cell.length_a   1.000
_cell.length_b   1.000
_cell.length_c   1.000
_cell.angle_alpha   90.00
_cell.angle_beta   90.00
_cell.angle_gamma   90.00
#
_symmetry.space_group_name_H-M   'P 1'
#
loop_
_entity.id
_entity.type
_entity.pdbx_description
1 polymer ?
#
loop_
_entity_poly.entity_id
_entity_poly.type
_entity_poly.pdbx_seq_one_letter_code
_entity_poly.pdbx_strand_id
1 'polypeptide(L)'
;MKAQNLVRLTTKLGLLSALLITAACTTGATSQTPTDSQPELTPQTPTETPVDWFAQTQRQPNVQFNVQRQAGTCPQTVGLWIFAQGYEGGADHTVVADTQAIASAPAKLIASEPKRVEYEAPLNSEYVSCVGQAKSEQLRAYTFQFRDGKVYFQMDVSWADGYQEIMYKGVSAFRPYIHWRAEE
;
A
#
# COMPACT_ATOMS: atom_id res chain seq x y z
N MET A 1 46.44 12.86 -34.83
CA MET A 1 45.41 13.55 -35.63
C MET A 1 44.24 13.87 -34.70
N LYS A 2 43.93 15.16 -34.52
CA LYS A 2 42.84 15.68 -33.69
C LYS A 2 41.61 15.89 -34.57
N ALA A 3 40.43 15.48 -34.12
CA ALA A 3 39.16 16.04 -34.58
C ALA A 3 38.19 16.08 -33.39
N GLN A 4 38.03 17.27 -32.83
CA GLN A 4 36.97 17.62 -31.89
C GLN A 4 35.73 17.95 -32.72
N ASN A 5 34.58 17.39 -32.39
CA ASN A 5 33.30 17.85 -32.91
C ASN A 5 32.42 18.35 -31.78
N LEU A 6 31.83 19.50 -32.05
CA LEU A 6 31.30 20.51 -31.15
C LEU A 6 29.80 20.66 -31.45
N VAL A 7 29.02 21.12 -30.47
CA VAL A 7 27.71 21.81 -30.61
C VAL A 7 26.50 20.84 -30.83
N ARG A 8 25.32 20.98 -30.20
CA ARG A 8 24.54 22.17 -29.83
C ARG A 8 23.59 21.89 -28.65
N LEU A 9 23.61 22.80 -27.68
CA LEU A 9 22.61 22.96 -26.62
C LEU A 9 21.32 23.55 -27.20
N THR A 10 20.15 23.02 -26.84
CA THR A 10 18.87 23.73 -26.99
C THR A 10 18.01 23.53 -25.74
N THR A 11 18.07 24.53 -24.87
CA THR A 11 17.20 24.72 -23.71
C THR A 11 15.80 25.14 -24.18
N LYS A 12 14.74 24.51 -23.67
CA LYS A 12 13.39 25.09 -23.70
C LYS A 12 12.86 25.23 -22.27
N LEU A 13 12.75 26.50 -21.88
CA LEU A 13 12.05 27.01 -20.71
C LEU A 13 10.54 26.89 -20.95
N GLY A 14 9.80 26.33 -20.00
CA GLY A 14 8.33 26.32 -19.97
C GLY A 14 7.84 26.76 -18.59
N LEU A 15 7.31 27.97 -18.53
CA LEU A 15 6.68 28.63 -17.40
C LEU A 15 5.30 28.01 -17.04
N LEU A 16 4.73 28.51 -15.94
CA LEU A 16 3.31 28.49 -15.49
C LEU A 16 2.98 27.36 -14.50
N SER A 17 2.28 27.56 -13.38
CA SER A 17 1.64 28.72 -12.76
C SER A 17 1.41 28.38 -11.29
N ALA A 18 1.69 29.30 -10.37
CA ALA A 18 1.28 29.19 -8.97
C ALA A 18 -0.13 29.78 -8.80
N LEU A 19 -1.10 28.95 -8.40
CA LEU A 19 -2.39 29.43 -7.88
C LEU A 19 -2.28 29.56 -6.36
N LEU A 20 -2.41 30.79 -5.87
CA LEU A 20 -2.63 31.12 -4.48
C LEU A 20 -4.10 30.89 -4.13
N ILE A 21 -4.38 30.06 -3.13
CA ILE A 21 -5.71 29.97 -2.52
C ILE A 21 -5.64 30.68 -1.17
N THR A 22 -6.30 31.82 -1.09
CA THR A 22 -6.49 32.60 0.14
C THR A 22 -7.58 31.97 1.01
N ALA A 23 -7.26 31.77 2.28
CA ALA A 23 -8.19 31.39 3.34
C ALA A 23 -9.00 32.61 3.83
N ALA A 24 -10.28 32.42 4.14
CA ALA A 24 -11.02 33.19 5.16
C ALA A 24 -12.41 32.57 5.40
N CYS A 25 -12.79 32.54 6.69
CA CYS A 25 -14.13 32.74 7.27
C CYS A 25 -14.29 31.83 8.50
N THR A 26 -14.00 32.34 9.69
CA THR A 26 -14.83 33.14 10.61
C THR A 26 -15.48 32.29 11.69
N THR A 27 -15.01 32.54 12.90
CA THR A 27 -15.60 32.25 14.21
C THR A 27 -17.05 32.73 14.30
N GLY A 28 -17.97 31.83 14.64
CA GLY A 28 -19.35 32.11 15.00
C GLY A 28 -19.60 31.76 16.46
N ALA A 29 -20.22 32.70 17.17
CA ALA A 29 -20.28 32.83 18.61
C ALA A 29 -21.28 31.89 19.32
N THR A 30 -20.98 31.70 20.61
CA THR A 30 -21.80 31.15 21.69
C THR A 30 -23.13 31.91 21.86
N SER A 31 -24.21 31.18 22.13
CA SER A 31 -25.36 31.69 22.90
C SER A 31 -25.94 30.55 23.75
N GLN A 32 -25.81 30.71 25.07
CA GLN A 32 -26.54 29.97 26.09
C GLN A 32 -27.85 30.72 26.38
N THR A 33 -28.94 29.99 26.60
CA THR A 33 -29.99 30.41 27.53
C THR A 33 -30.53 29.18 28.27
N PRO A 34 -30.72 29.26 29.60
CA PRO A 34 -31.23 28.18 30.44
C PRO A 34 -32.76 28.26 30.59
N THR A 35 -33.45 27.14 30.82
CA THR A 35 -34.73 27.09 31.54
C THR A 35 -35.00 25.67 32.02
N ASP A 36 -35.25 25.57 33.33
CA ASP A 36 -35.69 24.39 34.07
C ASP A 36 -36.92 23.71 33.48
N SER A 37 -36.98 22.37 33.55
CA SER A 37 -37.93 21.64 34.42
C SER A 37 -38.17 20.21 33.93
N GLN A 38 -38.23 19.32 34.92
CA GLN A 38 -38.99 18.06 34.99
C GLN A 38 -38.19 16.75 34.88
N PRO A 39 -38.27 15.88 35.90
CA PRO A 39 -37.75 14.53 35.85
C PRO A 39 -38.83 13.61 35.25
N GLU A 40 -38.55 12.99 34.11
CA GLU A 40 -39.39 11.92 33.59
C GLU A 40 -38.53 10.78 33.05
N LEU A 41 -38.73 9.61 33.66
CA LEU A 41 -38.01 8.36 33.42
C LEU A 41 -38.15 7.95 31.95
N THR A 42 -37.07 8.08 31.19
CA THR A 42 -36.94 7.50 29.85
C THR A 42 -36.10 6.22 29.92
N PRO A 43 -36.52 5.12 29.26
CA PRO A 43 -35.68 3.94 29.09
C PRO A 43 -34.37 4.34 28.41
N GLN A 44 -33.23 3.91 28.96
CA GLN A 44 -31.92 4.13 28.35
C GLN A 44 -31.85 3.40 27.01
N THR A 45 -32.11 4.13 25.92
CA THR A 45 -31.68 3.71 24.59
C THR A 45 -30.16 3.60 24.63
N PRO A 46 -29.56 2.46 24.26
CA PRO A 46 -28.11 2.36 24.12
C PRO A 46 -27.66 3.48 23.18
N THR A 47 -26.81 4.37 23.66
CA THR A 47 -26.14 5.33 22.79
C THR A 47 -25.18 4.52 21.94
N GLU A 48 -25.67 4.04 20.78
CA GLU A 48 -24.84 3.45 19.74
C GLU A 48 -23.91 4.58 19.26
N THR A 49 -22.66 4.55 19.72
CA THR A 49 -21.60 5.34 19.09
C THR A 49 -21.61 5.00 17.59
N PRO A 50 -21.65 5.99 16.69
CA PRO A 50 -21.58 5.76 15.27
C PRO A 50 -20.36 4.90 14.95
N VAL A 51 -20.61 3.71 14.40
CA VAL A 51 -19.55 2.84 13.93
C VAL A 51 -18.86 3.57 12.78
N ASP A 52 -17.61 3.99 13.00
CA ASP A 52 -16.77 4.50 11.92
C ASP A 52 -16.41 3.34 11.00
N TRP A 53 -17.24 3.12 9.99
CA TRP A 53 -17.02 2.10 8.96
C TRP A 53 -15.71 2.30 8.21
N PHE A 54 -15.13 3.51 8.21
CA PHE A 54 -13.81 3.76 7.63
C PHE A 54 -12.67 3.32 8.55
N ALA A 55 -12.80 3.45 9.87
CA ALA A 55 -11.83 2.89 10.82
C ALA A 55 -11.73 1.35 10.72
N GLN A 56 -12.82 0.67 10.36
CA GLN A 56 -12.82 -0.79 10.11
C GLN A 56 -12.02 -1.20 8.87
N THR A 57 -11.76 -0.28 7.93
CA THR A 57 -10.94 -0.55 6.73
C THR A 57 -9.43 -0.48 7.00
N GLN A 58 -9.01 -0.11 8.21
CA GLN A 58 -7.62 -0.06 8.65
C GLN A 58 -7.23 -1.26 9.52
N ARG A 59 -7.65 -2.48 9.16
CA ARG A 59 -7.08 -3.66 9.81
C ARG A 59 -5.60 -3.71 9.52
N GLN A 60 -4.76 -3.83 10.54
CA GLN A 60 -3.33 -4.07 10.36
C GLN A 60 -3.08 -5.33 9.52
N PRO A 61 -1.99 -5.37 8.74
CA PRO A 61 -1.56 -6.60 8.06
C PRO A 61 -1.50 -7.79 9.04
N ASN A 62 -1.99 -8.96 8.62
CA ASN A 62 -1.98 -10.17 9.45
C ASN A 62 -0.66 -10.95 9.36
N VAL A 63 0.24 -10.56 8.46
CA VAL A 63 1.59 -11.08 8.33
C VAL A 63 2.56 -9.91 8.22
N GLN A 64 3.71 -10.01 8.89
CA GLN A 64 4.80 -9.04 8.80
C GLN A 64 6.12 -9.71 8.41
N PHE A 65 6.92 -9.01 7.61
CA PHE A 65 8.23 -9.44 7.15
C PHE A 65 9.27 -8.46 7.68
N ASN A 66 10.32 -8.97 8.30
CA ASN A 66 11.46 -8.14 8.71
C ASN A 66 12.25 -7.72 7.47
N VAL A 67 12.57 -6.43 7.39
CA VAL A 67 13.40 -5.89 6.31
C VAL A 67 14.86 -6.11 6.66
N GLN A 68 15.54 -6.89 5.84
CA GLN A 68 16.99 -7.04 5.85
C GLN A 68 17.60 -5.85 5.11
N ARG A 69 17.94 -4.81 5.88
CA ARG A 69 18.59 -3.60 5.36
C ARG A 69 20.01 -3.90 4.91
N GLN A 70 20.37 -3.41 3.73
CA GLN A 70 21.72 -3.40 3.19
C GLN A 70 22.34 -2.00 3.25
N ALA A 71 21.56 -0.96 2.90
CA ALA A 71 21.98 0.44 3.00
C ALA A 71 20.80 1.41 3.16
N GLY A 72 21.10 2.66 3.53
CA GLY A 72 20.12 3.74 3.65
C GLY A 72 19.19 3.65 4.86
N THR A 73 18.07 4.37 4.79
CA THR A 73 16.99 4.31 5.78
C THR A 73 15.88 3.43 5.24
N CYS A 74 15.58 2.34 5.95
CA CYS A 74 14.57 1.35 5.57
C CYS A 74 13.51 1.20 6.66
N PRO A 75 12.26 0.85 6.30
CA PRO A 75 11.28 0.45 7.30
C PRO A 75 11.77 -0.81 8.03
N GLN A 76 11.40 -0.98 9.29
CA GLN A 76 11.78 -2.19 10.04
C GLN A 76 11.04 -3.44 9.52
N THR A 77 9.77 -3.25 9.16
CA THR A 77 8.88 -4.31 8.70
C THR A 77 8.03 -3.84 7.53
N VAL A 78 7.55 -4.80 6.73
CA VAL A 78 6.47 -4.62 5.76
C VAL A 78 5.39 -5.67 5.97
N GLY A 79 4.15 -5.33 5.62
CA GLY A 79 2.99 -6.15 5.91
C GLY A 79 2.30 -6.75 4.68
N LEU A 80 1.71 -7.92 4.87
CA LEU A 80 0.74 -8.53 3.96
C LEU A 80 -0.56 -8.82 4.69
N TRP A 81 -1.68 -8.67 4.00
CA TRP A 81 -2.90 -9.42 4.34
C TRP A 81 -2.95 -10.67 3.49
N ILE A 82 -3.01 -11.84 4.13
CA ILE A 82 -3.19 -13.12 3.45
C ILE A 82 -4.50 -13.75 3.93
N PHE A 83 -5.32 -14.15 2.97
CA PHE A 83 -6.57 -14.86 3.19
C PHE A 83 -6.55 -16.16 2.38
N ALA A 84 -7.07 -17.24 2.95
CA ALA A 84 -7.18 -18.53 2.29
C ALA A 84 -8.59 -19.09 2.47
N GLN A 85 -9.15 -19.65 1.40
CA GLN A 85 -10.43 -20.35 1.38
C GLN A 85 -10.19 -21.75 0.82
N GLY A 86 -10.18 -22.75 1.70
CA GLY A 86 -10.03 -24.15 1.29
C GLY A 86 -11.30 -24.70 0.63
N TYR A 87 -11.10 -25.69 -0.23
CA TYR A 87 -12.13 -26.53 -0.84
C TYR A 87 -11.57 -27.95 -1.06
N GLU A 88 -12.39 -28.88 -1.54
CA GLU A 88 -11.94 -30.25 -1.80
C GLU A 88 -10.87 -30.28 -2.91
N GLY A 89 -9.65 -30.69 -2.55
CA GLY A 89 -8.51 -30.75 -3.48
C GLY A 89 -7.76 -29.43 -3.68
N GLY A 90 -7.92 -28.43 -2.81
CA GLY A 90 -7.12 -27.22 -2.92
C GLY A 90 -7.55 -26.02 -2.06
N ALA A 91 -7.04 -24.85 -2.41
CA ALA A 91 -7.39 -23.59 -1.78
C ALA A 91 -7.23 -22.39 -2.72
N ASP A 92 -8.13 -21.42 -2.55
CA ASP A 92 -7.99 -20.09 -3.11
C ASP A 92 -7.31 -19.17 -2.10
N HIS A 93 -6.36 -18.38 -2.56
CA HIS A 93 -5.56 -17.48 -1.75
C HIS A 93 -5.67 -16.05 -2.26
N THR A 94 -5.83 -15.09 -1.36
CA THR A 94 -5.77 -13.66 -1.67
C THR A 94 -4.67 -13.02 -0.84
N VAL A 95 -3.77 -12.30 -1.51
CA VAL A 95 -2.73 -11.50 -0.86
C VAL A 95 -2.91 -10.03 -1.20
N VAL A 96 -2.73 -9.15 -0.23
CA VAL A 96 -2.69 -7.70 -0.40
C VAL A 96 -1.42 -7.17 0.24
N ALA A 97 -0.62 -6.41 -0.50
CA ALA A 97 0.63 -5.84 0.02
C ALA A 97 0.41 -4.45 0.63
N ASP A 98 0.88 -4.25 1.88
CA ASP A 98 0.81 -2.96 2.54
C ASP A 98 1.97 -2.06 2.15
N THR A 99 1.81 -1.35 1.03
CA THR A 99 2.81 -0.39 0.54
C THR A 99 2.49 1.05 0.93
N GLN A 100 1.29 1.35 1.45
CA GLN A 100 0.86 2.73 1.67
C GLN A 100 1.72 3.48 2.68
N ALA A 101 2.19 2.82 3.74
CA ALA A 101 3.01 3.45 4.77
C ALA A 101 4.41 3.86 4.26
N ILE A 102 4.89 3.27 3.17
CA ILE A 102 6.27 3.42 2.68
C ILE A 102 6.37 4.04 1.28
N ALA A 103 5.26 4.11 0.55
CA ALA A 103 5.21 4.61 -0.83
C ALA A 103 4.71 6.06 -0.90
N SER A 104 5.26 6.83 -1.85
CA SER A 104 4.79 8.19 -2.16
C SER A 104 3.66 8.23 -3.20
N ALA A 105 3.43 7.13 -3.92
CA ALA A 105 2.38 7.02 -4.91
C ALA A 105 1.83 5.58 -4.97
N PRO A 106 0.63 5.37 -5.56
CA PRO A 106 0.08 4.04 -5.74
C PRO A 106 1.00 3.12 -6.51
N ALA A 107 0.99 1.85 -6.15
CA ALA A 107 1.74 0.83 -6.87
C ALA A 107 1.23 0.65 -8.31
N LYS A 108 2.11 0.12 -9.17
CA LYS A 108 1.81 -0.22 -10.57
C LYS A 108 2.27 -1.64 -10.85
N LEU A 109 1.46 -2.38 -11.61
CA LEU A 109 1.83 -3.69 -12.13
C LEU A 109 2.89 -3.52 -13.23
N ILE A 110 4.04 -4.17 -13.10
CA ILE A 110 5.16 -4.06 -14.06
C ILE A 110 5.50 -5.36 -14.77
N ALA A 111 5.18 -6.51 -14.15
CA ALA A 111 5.32 -7.81 -14.79
C ALA A 111 4.17 -8.73 -14.38
N SER A 112 3.69 -9.55 -15.33
CA SER A 112 2.62 -10.51 -15.11
C SER A 112 2.79 -11.72 -16.01
N GLU A 113 3.08 -12.85 -15.39
CA GLU A 113 3.17 -14.19 -15.94
C GLU A 113 2.12 -15.10 -15.28
N PRO A 114 1.90 -16.34 -15.75
CA PRO A 114 0.90 -17.24 -15.15
C PRO A 114 1.15 -17.57 -13.67
N LYS A 115 2.43 -17.68 -13.26
CA LYS A 115 2.84 -18.03 -11.89
C LYS A 115 3.62 -16.94 -11.17
N ARG A 116 3.84 -15.79 -11.80
CA ARG A 116 4.64 -14.70 -11.23
C ARG A 116 4.04 -13.34 -11.54
N VAL A 117 4.01 -12.46 -10.55
CA VAL A 117 3.58 -11.07 -10.70
C VAL A 117 4.53 -10.16 -9.95
N GLU A 118 4.78 -8.97 -10.51
CA GLU A 118 5.62 -7.95 -9.88
C GLU A 118 4.98 -6.57 -9.98
N TYR A 119 4.96 -5.87 -8.85
CA TYR A 119 4.51 -4.49 -8.72
C TYR A 119 5.67 -3.61 -8.28
N GLU A 120 5.64 -2.34 -8.66
CA GLU A 120 6.52 -1.31 -8.11
C GLU A 120 5.73 -0.12 -7.57
N ALA A 121 6.28 0.53 -6.54
CA ALA A 121 5.82 1.83 -6.07
C ALA A 121 7.05 2.70 -5.72
N PRO A 122 7.03 4.01 -6.01
CA PRO A 122 8.08 4.91 -5.55
C PRO A 122 8.03 5.01 -4.02
N LEU A 123 9.19 4.95 -3.37
CA LEU A 123 9.29 5.15 -1.94
C LEU A 123 9.00 6.61 -1.57
N ASN A 124 8.53 6.83 -0.35
CA ASN A 124 8.40 8.17 0.20
C ASN A 124 9.79 8.74 0.58
N SER A 125 9.85 10.02 0.94
CA SER A 125 11.11 10.70 1.24
C SER A 125 11.87 10.12 2.44
N GLU A 126 11.18 9.46 3.37
CA GLU A 126 11.81 8.79 4.52
C GLU A 126 12.61 7.56 4.08
N TYR A 127 12.08 6.80 3.11
CA TYR A 127 12.64 5.52 2.69
C TYR A 127 13.29 5.54 1.30
N VAL A 128 13.34 6.67 0.59
CA VAL A 128 13.87 6.77 -0.78
C VAL A 128 15.32 6.28 -0.94
N SER A 129 16.10 6.29 0.15
CA SER A 129 17.48 5.78 0.17
C SER A 129 17.59 4.29 0.49
N CYS A 130 16.48 3.61 0.80
CA CYS A 130 16.49 2.22 1.25
C CYS A 130 17.02 1.28 0.17
N VAL A 131 18.00 0.48 0.55
CA VAL A 131 18.43 -0.72 -0.19
C VAL A 131 18.32 -1.92 0.74
N GLY A 132 17.55 -2.93 0.36
CA GLY A 132 17.29 -4.10 1.19
C GLY A 132 16.23 -5.03 0.62
N GLN A 133 15.86 -6.03 1.40
CA GLN A 133 14.81 -6.99 1.02
C GLN A 133 14.02 -7.48 2.24
N ALA A 134 12.79 -7.92 2.04
CA ALA A 134 12.01 -8.64 3.06
C ALA A 134 11.48 -9.94 2.45
N LYS A 135 11.79 -11.07 3.11
CA LYS A 135 11.46 -12.44 2.69
C LYS A 135 11.15 -13.29 3.91
N SER A 136 10.39 -14.38 3.72
CA SER A 136 10.10 -15.37 4.75
C SER A 136 10.38 -16.76 4.20
N GLU A 137 11.04 -17.60 5.01
CA GLU A 137 11.27 -19.02 4.67
C GLU A 137 9.96 -19.82 4.67
N GLN A 138 8.96 -19.40 5.46
CA GLN A 138 7.65 -20.05 5.52
C GLN A 138 6.74 -19.57 4.38
N LEU A 139 6.86 -18.31 3.98
CA LEU A 139 6.02 -17.67 2.95
C LEU A 139 6.86 -17.27 1.73
N ARG A 140 7.53 -18.27 1.14
CA ARG A 140 8.53 -18.11 0.06
C ARG A 140 7.97 -17.49 -1.21
N ALA A 141 6.65 -17.57 -1.40
CA ALA A 141 5.98 -17.00 -2.56
C ALA A 141 6.04 -15.47 -2.59
N TYR A 142 6.32 -14.79 -1.47
CA TYR A 142 6.26 -13.34 -1.39
C TYR A 142 7.63 -12.74 -1.10
N THR A 143 7.99 -11.70 -1.85
CA THR A 143 9.24 -10.97 -1.67
C THR A 143 9.01 -9.48 -1.82
N PHE A 144 9.62 -8.70 -0.92
CA PHE A 144 9.81 -7.26 -1.10
C PHE A 144 11.27 -6.96 -1.39
N GLN A 145 11.52 -6.07 -2.35
CA GLN A 145 12.86 -5.54 -2.64
C GLN A 145 12.82 -4.02 -2.62
N PHE A 146 13.85 -3.40 -2.03
CA PHE A 146 14.01 -1.96 -1.96
C PHE A 146 15.28 -1.61 -2.72
N ARG A 147 15.14 -0.82 -3.78
CA ARG A 147 16.26 -0.35 -4.62
C ARG A 147 15.80 0.82 -5.48
N ASP A 148 16.74 1.66 -5.89
CA ASP A 148 16.51 2.73 -6.87
C ASP A 148 15.34 3.66 -6.53
N GLY A 149 15.14 3.94 -5.23
CA GLY A 149 14.06 4.78 -4.73
C GLY A 149 12.66 4.16 -4.85
N LYS A 150 12.57 2.85 -5.03
CA LYS A 150 11.31 2.11 -5.20
C LYS A 150 11.24 0.89 -4.29
N VAL A 151 10.02 0.49 -3.97
CA VAL A 151 9.69 -0.82 -3.42
C VAL A 151 9.09 -1.68 -4.51
N TYR A 152 9.58 -2.90 -4.62
CA TYR A 152 9.09 -3.95 -5.52
C TYR A 152 8.40 -5.00 -4.67
N PHE A 153 7.15 -5.31 -4.97
CA PHE A 153 6.45 -6.45 -4.40
C PHE A 153 6.30 -7.53 -5.46
N GLN A 154 6.91 -8.69 -5.22
CA GLN A 154 6.88 -9.83 -6.11
C GLN A 154 6.13 -10.99 -5.44
N MET A 155 5.24 -11.62 -6.20
CA MET A 155 4.70 -12.92 -5.88
C MET A 155 5.13 -13.94 -6.94
N ASP A 156 5.64 -15.09 -6.50
CA ASP A 156 6.08 -16.17 -7.35
C ASP A 156 5.65 -17.52 -6.75
N VAL A 157 4.76 -18.22 -7.44
CA VAL A 157 4.22 -19.52 -7.04
C VAL A 157 4.80 -20.67 -7.88
N SER A 158 5.99 -20.47 -8.45
CA SER A 158 6.71 -21.51 -9.21
C SER A 158 7.57 -22.44 -8.34
N TRP A 159 7.67 -22.17 -7.03
CA TRP A 159 8.62 -22.84 -6.12
C TRP A 159 8.21 -24.26 -5.71
N ALA A 160 6.95 -24.64 -5.90
CA ALA A 160 6.43 -25.95 -5.53
C ALA A 160 5.86 -26.69 -6.75
N ASP A 161 5.99 -28.01 -6.71
CA ASP A 161 5.29 -28.91 -7.63
C ASP A 161 3.79 -28.87 -7.31
N GLY A 162 2.95 -28.88 -8.35
CA GLY A 162 1.49 -28.78 -8.23
C GLY A 162 0.87 -27.71 -9.12
N TYR A 163 -0.46 -27.73 -9.20
CA TYR A 163 -1.21 -26.72 -9.95
C TYR A 163 -1.31 -25.45 -9.11
N GLN A 164 -0.60 -24.41 -9.55
CA GLN A 164 -0.64 -23.09 -8.91
C GLN A 164 -0.81 -22.05 -10.01
N GLU A 165 -1.85 -21.23 -9.91
CA GLU A 165 -2.19 -20.26 -10.96
C GLU A 165 -2.63 -18.92 -10.38
N ILE A 166 -2.15 -17.83 -10.97
CA ILE A 166 -2.59 -16.48 -10.64
C ILE A 166 -3.85 -16.15 -11.44
N MET A 167 -4.99 -16.21 -10.75
CA MET A 167 -6.33 -15.96 -11.32
C MET A 167 -6.61 -14.47 -11.54
N TYR A 168 -6.32 -13.63 -10.54
CA TYR A 168 -6.55 -12.19 -10.60
C TYR A 168 -5.41 -11.41 -10.00
N LYS A 169 -5.18 -10.21 -10.53
CA LYS A 169 -4.11 -9.31 -10.10
C LYS A 169 -4.51 -7.87 -10.42
N GLY A 170 -4.25 -6.96 -9.49
CA GLY A 170 -4.52 -5.55 -9.71
C GLY A 170 -4.01 -4.67 -8.59
N VAL A 171 -4.51 -3.44 -8.56
CA VAL A 171 -4.28 -2.48 -7.48
C VAL A 171 -5.64 -2.01 -7.00
N SER A 172 -5.92 -2.18 -5.71
CA SER A 172 -7.19 -1.77 -5.08
C SER A 172 -6.88 -0.94 -3.84
N ALA A 173 -7.58 0.18 -3.66
CA ALA A 173 -7.28 1.15 -2.61
C ALA A 173 -5.77 1.45 -2.50
N PHE A 174 -5.10 1.69 -3.63
CA PHE A 174 -3.66 1.96 -3.73
C PHE A 174 -2.71 0.85 -3.27
N ARG A 175 -3.22 -0.37 -3.05
CA ARG A 175 -2.44 -1.54 -2.62
C ARG A 175 -2.43 -2.61 -3.72
N PRO A 176 -1.27 -3.22 -4.03
CA PRO A 176 -1.23 -4.43 -4.84
C PRO A 176 -2.10 -5.53 -4.22
N TYR A 177 -2.90 -6.20 -5.04
CA TYR A 177 -3.60 -7.41 -4.63
C TYR A 177 -3.47 -8.51 -5.68
N ILE A 178 -3.39 -9.76 -5.22
CA ILE A 178 -3.28 -10.93 -6.08
C ILE A 178 -4.18 -12.03 -5.52
N HIS A 179 -4.96 -12.66 -6.38
CA HIS A 179 -5.73 -13.86 -6.10
C HIS A 179 -5.13 -15.02 -6.89
N TRP A 180 -4.79 -16.10 -6.21
CA TRP A 180 -4.16 -17.27 -6.81
C TRP A 180 -4.72 -18.55 -6.19
N ARG A 181 -4.63 -19.63 -6.94
CA ARG A 181 -5.17 -20.94 -6.58
C ARG A 181 -4.05 -21.95 -6.43
N ALA A 182 -4.19 -22.86 -5.48
CA ALA A 182 -3.40 -24.08 -5.36
C ALA A 182 -4.33 -25.30 -5.41
N GLU A 183 -4.02 -26.29 -6.23
CA GLU A 183 -4.73 -27.59 -6.26
C GLU A 183 -3.74 -28.73 -5.91
N GLU A 184 -4.24 -29.73 -5.18
CA GLU A 184 -3.52 -30.93 -4.73
C GLU A 184 -3.58 -32.10 -5.72
#